data_AF-A0A2A5QTJ1-F1
#
_entry.id   AF-A0A2A5QTJ1-F1
#
_cell.length_a   1.000
_cell.length_b   1.000
_cell.length_c   1.000
_cell.angle_alpha   90.00
_cell.angle_beta   90.00
_cell.angle_gamma   90.00
#
_symmetry.space_group_name_H-M   'P 1'
#
loop_
_entity.id
_entity.type
_entity.pdbx_description
1 polymer ?
#
loop_
_entity_poly.entity_id
_entity_poly.type
_entity_poly.pdbx_seq_one_letter_code
_entity_poly.pdbx_strand_id
1 'polypeptide(L)'
;MPTRNAVPTMSLAAETRRAVSRHPFLLTALRADVVNYTAAARFLAVEGEPDAIATALRRYADELPSYETESRDVRVRMESGIGPLEGEGETTIDDALVTIGGTAFGPCGGDRTAIVATGDVEPAALAAVLARLSVAEVSPKAAGVADGTIVIVVDRLEGADALRTVEGALENVVSHPPRE
;
A
#
# COMPACT_ATOMS: atom_id res chain seq x y z
N MET A 1 -42.58 -32.73 3.48
CA MET A 1 -42.18 -31.39 3.00
C MET A 1 -40.91 -30.98 3.72
N PRO A 2 -39.75 -30.85 3.04
CA PRO A 2 -38.58 -30.29 3.70
C PRO A 2 -38.66 -28.75 3.60
N THR A 3 -38.66 -28.10 4.75
CA THR A 3 -38.45 -26.66 4.90
C THR A 3 -37.05 -26.31 4.41
N ARG A 4 -36.94 -25.56 3.31
CA ARG A 4 -35.66 -25.00 2.88
C ARG A 4 -35.18 -24.05 3.97
N ASN A 5 -34.00 -24.32 4.51
CA ASN A 5 -33.22 -23.35 5.26
C ASN A 5 -33.03 -22.11 4.37
N ALA A 6 -33.74 -21.02 4.69
CA ALA A 6 -33.45 -19.72 4.13
C ALA A 6 -32.11 -19.27 4.72
N VAL A 7 -31.04 -19.37 3.92
CA VAL A 7 -29.83 -18.59 4.18
C VAL A 7 -30.30 -17.13 4.29
N PRO A 8 -29.98 -16.39 5.35
CA PRO A 8 -30.42 -15.00 5.48
C PRO A 8 -29.91 -14.24 4.26
N THR A 9 -30.83 -13.75 3.43
CA THR A 9 -30.50 -12.92 2.29
C THR A 9 -29.77 -11.69 2.82
N MET A 10 -28.52 -11.51 2.41
CA MET A 10 -27.67 -10.41 2.88
C MET A 10 -28.38 -9.08 2.57
N SER A 11 -28.35 -8.13 3.50
CA SER A 11 -28.98 -6.82 3.25
C SER A 11 -28.17 -6.04 2.21
N LEU A 12 -28.84 -5.17 1.44
CA LEU A 12 -28.19 -4.29 0.46
C LEU A 12 -27.04 -3.48 1.09
N ALA A 13 -27.21 -3.02 2.33
CA ALA A 13 -26.18 -2.30 3.06
C ALA A 13 -24.95 -3.19 3.37
N ALA A 14 -25.17 -4.42 3.82
CA ALA A 14 -24.10 -5.37 4.09
C ALA A 14 -23.37 -5.78 2.80
N GLU A 15 -24.10 -5.96 1.70
CA GLU A 15 -23.53 -6.23 0.38
C GLU A 15 -22.71 -5.04 -0.13
N THR A 16 -23.22 -3.81 0.01
CA THR A 16 -22.52 -2.57 -0.36
C THR A 16 -21.20 -2.44 0.40
N ARG A 17 -21.19 -2.67 1.72
CA ARG A 17 -19.95 -2.65 2.53
C ARG A 17 -18.94 -3.69 2.05
N ARG A 18 -19.41 -4.91 1.75
CA ARG A 18 -18.57 -5.96 1.20
C ARG A 18 -18.01 -5.58 -0.16
N ALA A 19 -18.78 -4.93 -1.02
CA ALA A 19 -18.31 -4.44 -2.30
C ALA A 19 -17.20 -3.37 -2.13
N VAL A 20 -17.40 -2.39 -1.25
CA VAL A 20 -16.37 -1.37 -0.90
C VAL A 20 -15.06 -2.03 -0.45
N SER A 21 -15.11 -3.09 0.36
CA SER A 21 -13.89 -3.76 0.87
C SER A 21 -12.99 -4.36 -0.23
N ARG A 22 -13.53 -4.61 -1.43
CA ARG A 22 -12.76 -5.08 -2.59
C ARG A 22 -12.05 -3.94 -3.33
N HIS A 23 -12.31 -2.70 -2.93
CA HIS A 23 -11.81 -1.49 -3.57
C HIS A 23 -11.16 -0.57 -2.52
N PRO A 24 -9.90 -0.83 -2.10
CA PRO A 24 -9.23 -0.06 -1.05
C PRO A 24 -9.22 1.45 -1.30
N PHE A 25 -9.08 1.88 -2.56
CA PHE A 25 -9.12 3.30 -2.92
C PHE A 25 -10.45 3.96 -2.55
N LEU A 26 -11.57 3.24 -2.69
CA LEU A 26 -12.89 3.76 -2.36
C LEU A 26 -13.07 3.86 -0.84
N LEU A 27 -12.57 2.88 -0.08
CA LEU A 27 -12.57 2.96 1.38
C LEU A 27 -11.79 4.19 1.87
N THR A 28 -10.60 4.44 1.33
CA THR A 28 -9.79 5.63 1.65
C THR A 28 -10.52 6.92 1.28
N ALA A 29 -11.16 6.97 0.10
CA ALA A 29 -11.90 8.15 -0.35
C ALA A 29 -13.14 8.42 0.53
N LEU A 30 -13.84 7.38 1.01
CA LEU A 30 -14.96 7.52 1.94
C LEU A 30 -14.49 8.10 3.27
N ARG A 31 -13.40 7.58 3.84
CA ARG A 31 -12.80 8.13 5.07
C ARG A 31 -12.40 9.60 4.92
N ALA A 32 -11.98 10.01 3.72
CA ALA A 32 -11.56 11.36 3.40
C ALA A 32 -12.70 12.31 3.02
N ASP A 33 -13.96 11.82 3.00
CA ASP A 33 -15.15 12.58 2.60
C ASP A 33 -15.04 13.26 1.22
N VAL A 34 -14.41 12.58 0.26
CA VAL A 34 -14.24 13.09 -1.12
C VAL A 34 -15.05 12.31 -2.17
N VAL A 35 -15.98 11.47 -1.73
CA VAL A 35 -16.72 10.55 -2.63
C VAL A 35 -18.00 11.19 -3.18
N ASN A 36 -18.15 11.15 -4.50
CA ASN A 36 -19.46 11.28 -5.13
C ASN A 36 -20.22 9.94 -4.98
N TYR A 37 -21.14 9.87 -4.02
CA TYR A 37 -21.86 8.64 -3.68
C TYR A 37 -22.65 8.03 -4.85
N THR A 38 -23.23 8.85 -5.72
CA THR A 38 -23.97 8.37 -6.90
C THR A 38 -23.02 7.75 -7.92
N ALA A 39 -21.83 8.33 -8.13
CA ALA A 39 -20.82 7.75 -9.00
C ALA A 39 -20.26 6.43 -8.43
N ALA A 40 -19.97 6.41 -7.12
CA ALA A 40 -19.51 5.22 -6.42
C ALA A 40 -20.54 4.07 -6.46
N ALA A 41 -21.84 4.39 -6.31
CA ALA A 41 -22.91 3.39 -6.42
C ALA A 41 -22.94 2.71 -7.81
N ARG A 42 -22.78 3.50 -8.89
CA ARG A 42 -22.70 2.95 -10.26
C ARG A 42 -21.44 2.12 -10.48
N PHE A 43 -20.31 2.55 -9.91
CA PHE A 43 -19.05 1.81 -9.99
C PHE A 43 -19.13 0.43 -9.30
N LEU A 44 -19.77 0.35 -8.13
CA LEU A 44 -19.85 -0.88 -7.36
C LEU A 44 -20.74 -1.96 -8.00
N ALA A 45 -21.67 -1.57 -8.87
CA ALA A 45 -22.56 -2.47 -9.61
C ALA A 45 -23.24 -3.55 -8.72
N VAL A 46 -23.59 -3.19 -7.48
CA VAL A 46 -24.33 -4.04 -6.55
C VAL A 46 -25.78 -4.17 -7.02
N GLU A 47 -26.40 -5.34 -6.82
CA GLU A 47 -27.80 -5.56 -7.17
C GLU A 47 -28.72 -4.68 -6.32
N GLY A 48 -29.32 -3.65 -6.93
CA GLY A 48 -30.22 -2.72 -6.27
C GLY A 48 -30.33 -1.39 -6.99
N GLU A 49 -31.19 -0.51 -6.48
CA GLU A 49 -31.33 0.85 -6.99
C GLU A 49 -30.08 1.68 -6.62
N PRO A 50 -29.40 2.33 -7.58
CA PRO A 50 -28.24 3.19 -7.34
C PRO A 50 -28.42 4.21 -6.21
N ASP A 51 -29.61 4.80 -6.05
CA ASP A 51 -29.88 5.77 -4.96
C ASP A 51 -29.92 5.10 -3.57
N ALA A 52 -30.40 3.86 -3.49
CA ALA A 52 -30.38 3.09 -2.26
C ALA A 52 -28.95 2.69 -1.88
N ILE A 53 -28.12 2.34 -2.87
CA ILE A 53 -26.69 2.04 -2.69
C ILE A 53 -25.94 3.29 -2.27
N ALA A 54 -26.17 4.44 -2.93
CA ALA A 54 -25.57 5.72 -2.56
C ALA A 54 -25.92 6.12 -1.12
N THR A 55 -27.17 5.88 -0.69
CA THR A 55 -27.60 6.10 0.69
C THR A 55 -26.88 5.15 1.67
N ALA A 56 -26.71 3.88 1.30
CA ALA A 56 -25.96 2.93 2.11
C ALA A 56 -24.47 3.31 2.23
N LEU A 57 -23.86 3.82 1.15
CA LEU A 57 -22.48 4.32 1.17
C LEU A 57 -22.32 5.53 2.09
N ARG A 58 -23.24 6.50 2.05
CA ARG A 58 -23.19 7.67 2.94
C ARG A 58 -23.24 7.25 4.41
N ARG A 59 -24.21 6.39 4.77
CA ARG A 59 -24.32 5.85 6.13
C ARG A 59 -23.07 5.11 6.56
N TYR A 60 -22.46 4.35 5.64
CA TYR A 60 -21.22 3.65 5.95
C TYR A 60 -20.05 4.62 6.13
N ALA A 61 -19.95 5.69 5.33
CA ALA A 61 -18.95 6.73 5.51
C ALA A 61 -19.05 7.39 6.89
N ASP A 62 -20.26 7.67 7.35
CA ASP A 62 -20.52 8.25 8.69
C ASP A 62 -20.07 7.32 9.84
N GLU A 63 -19.95 6.02 9.59
CA GLU A 63 -19.47 5.01 10.56
C GLU A 63 -17.94 4.81 10.52
N LEU A 64 -17.25 5.30 9.48
CA LEU A 64 -15.83 5.07 9.29
C LEU A 64 -14.98 6.03 10.13
N PRO A 65 -13.80 5.59 10.60
CA PRO A 65 -12.82 6.48 11.19
C PRO A 65 -12.37 7.52 10.15
N SER A 66 -12.23 8.77 10.58
CA SER A 66 -11.78 9.86 9.71
C SER A 66 -10.45 9.52 9.04
N TYR A 67 -10.24 10.09 7.85
CA TYR A 67 -8.94 10.05 7.19
C TYR A 67 -7.96 10.93 7.96
N GLU A 68 -6.93 10.30 8.48
CA GLU A 68 -5.85 10.95 9.21
C GLU A 68 -4.51 10.41 8.70
N THR A 69 -3.47 11.24 8.79
CA THR A 69 -2.11 10.89 8.37
C THR A 69 -1.13 11.23 9.47
N GLU A 70 -0.09 10.40 9.58
CA GLU A 70 1.00 10.57 10.53
C GLU A 70 2.35 10.53 9.81
N SER A 71 3.29 11.34 10.30
CA SER A 71 4.69 11.25 9.92
C SER A 71 5.38 10.14 10.70
N ARG A 72 6.22 9.35 10.04
CA ARG A 72 7.07 8.34 10.70
C ARG A 72 8.41 8.94 11.10
N ASP A 73 8.92 8.59 12.27
CA ASP A 73 10.29 8.94 12.68
C ASP A 73 11.27 8.00 11.97
N VAL A 74 11.79 8.48 10.84
CA VAL A 74 12.59 7.68 9.92
C VAL A 74 13.78 8.47 9.40
N ARG A 75 14.88 7.76 9.18
CA ARG A 75 16.01 8.26 8.39
C ARG A 75 16.01 7.57 7.05
N VAL A 76 15.86 8.34 5.98
CA VAL A 76 15.97 7.85 4.60
C VAL A 76 17.35 8.17 4.05
N ARG A 77 17.96 7.21 3.36
CA ARG A 77 19.25 7.38 2.68
C ARG A 77 19.24 6.67 1.34
N MET A 78 20.14 7.10 0.48
CA MET A 78 20.34 6.54 -0.86
C MET A 78 21.71 5.84 -0.91
N GLU A 79 21.74 4.63 -1.47
CA GLU A 79 22.95 3.87 -1.75
C GLU A 79 23.06 3.57 -3.24
N SER A 80 24.15 4.00 -3.85
CA SER A 80 24.45 3.75 -5.27
C SER A 80 25.34 2.53 -5.45
N GLY A 81 25.42 2.00 -6.67
CA GLY A 81 26.29 0.85 -6.95
C GLY A 81 25.64 -0.48 -6.57
N ILE A 82 24.32 -0.51 -6.51
CA ILE A 82 23.55 -1.70 -6.15
C ILE A 82 23.32 -2.54 -7.40
N GLY A 83 23.35 -3.85 -7.24
CA GLY A 83 23.03 -4.79 -8.30
C GLY A 83 22.66 -6.16 -7.73
N PRO A 84 22.25 -7.10 -8.60
CA PRO A 84 22.03 -8.47 -8.18
C PRO A 84 23.35 -9.08 -7.70
N LEU A 85 23.30 -9.84 -6.60
CA LEU A 85 24.44 -10.60 -6.12
C LEU A 85 24.40 -11.99 -6.78
N GLU A 86 25.38 -12.28 -7.64
CA GLU A 86 25.50 -13.58 -8.31
C GLU A 86 26.17 -14.60 -7.37
N GLY A 87 25.65 -15.83 -7.35
CA GLY A 87 26.02 -16.87 -6.39
C GLY A 87 27.35 -17.60 -6.66
N GLU A 88 28.31 -16.98 -7.35
CA GLU A 88 29.58 -17.62 -7.74
C GLU A 88 30.80 -17.14 -6.92
N GLY A 89 30.58 -16.41 -5.82
CA GLY A 89 31.62 -16.00 -4.86
C GLY A 89 31.17 -16.11 -3.39
N GLU A 90 32.02 -15.69 -2.45
CA GLU A 90 31.69 -15.55 -1.01
C GLU A 90 30.66 -14.41 -0.76
N THR A 91 29.55 -14.40 -1.48
CA THR A 91 28.41 -13.55 -1.18
C THR A 91 27.78 -14.07 0.10
N THR A 92 28.01 -13.38 1.20
CA THR A 92 27.37 -13.72 2.48
C THR A 92 25.97 -13.10 2.54
N ILE A 93 25.10 -13.65 3.39
CA ILE A 93 23.77 -13.06 3.64
C ILE A 93 23.92 -11.61 4.13
N ASP A 94 25.02 -11.31 4.83
CA ASP A 94 25.31 -9.99 5.38
C ASP A 94 25.60 -8.93 4.31
N ASP A 95 25.96 -9.34 3.08
CA ASP A 95 26.19 -8.43 1.96
C ASP A 95 24.89 -8.02 1.24
N ALA A 96 23.79 -8.74 1.47
CA ALA A 96 22.51 -8.48 0.82
C ALA A 96 21.69 -7.43 1.57
N LEU A 97 21.31 -6.35 0.89
CA LEU A 97 20.37 -5.36 1.41
C LEU A 97 18.93 -5.88 1.40
N VAL A 98 18.57 -6.69 0.40
CA VAL A 98 17.25 -7.32 0.30
C VAL A 98 17.35 -8.61 -0.50
N THR A 99 16.65 -9.65 -0.05
CA THR A 99 16.52 -10.94 -0.76
C THR A 99 15.06 -11.33 -0.90
N ILE A 100 14.61 -11.56 -2.13
CA ILE A 100 13.22 -11.94 -2.44
C ILE A 100 13.22 -13.09 -3.43
N GLY A 101 12.61 -14.21 -3.06
CA GLY A 101 12.46 -15.37 -3.95
C GLY A 101 13.79 -15.93 -4.45
N GLY A 102 14.87 -15.82 -3.67
CA GLY A 102 16.22 -16.25 -4.04
C GLY A 102 17.05 -15.20 -4.81
N THR A 103 16.46 -14.07 -5.18
CA THR A 103 17.20 -12.95 -5.80
C THR A 103 17.65 -11.98 -4.70
N ALA A 104 18.97 -11.83 -4.54
CA ALA A 104 19.58 -10.90 -3.60
C ALA A 104 20.11 -9.64 -4.31
N PHE A 105 19.94 -8.48 -3.69
CA PHE A 105 20.51 -7.21 -4.13
C PHE A 105 21.43 -6.64 -3.06
N GLY A 106 22.58 -6.11 -3.47
CA GLY A 106 23.56 -5.52 -2.56
C GLY A 106 24.62 -4.68 -3.30
N PRO A 107 25.62 -4.16 -2.57
CA PRO A 107 26.67 -3.33 -3.12
C PRO A 107 27.66 -4.17 -3.94
N CYS A 108 27.55 -4.11 -5.26
CA CYS A 108 28.43 -4.82 -6.20
C CYS A 108 28.99 -3.93 -7.33
N GLY A 109 28.81 -2.61 -7.21
CA GLY A 109 29.16 -1.65 -8.27
C GLY A 109 28.16 -1.60 -9.42
N GLY A 110 26.95 -2.13 -9.21
CA GLY A 110 25.89 -2.20 -10.21
C GLY A 110 25.29 -0.86 -10.61
N ASP A 111 24.34 -0.91 -11.54
CA ASP A 111 23.65 0.24 -12.15
C ASP A 111 22.35 0.64 -11.48
N ARG A 112 22.16 0.21 -10.22
CA ARG A 112 20.96 0.50 -9.44
C ARG A 112 21.28 1.32 -8.21
N THR A 113 20.20 1.82 -7.63
CA THR A 113 20.20 2.60 -6.41
C THR A 113 19.24 1.96 -5.42
N ALA A 114 19.66 1.76 -4.17
CA ALA A 114 18.77 1.40 -3.08
C ALA A 114 18.38 2.65 -2.29
N ILE A 115 17.09 2.80 -2.01
CA ILE A 115 16.56 3.72 -1.00
C ILE A 115 16.33 2.90 0.25
N VAL A 116 17.00 3.28 1.34
CA VAL A 116 16.95 2.59 2.62
C VAL A 116 16.35 3.55 3.65
N ALA A 117 15.23 3.18 4.24
CA ALA A 117 14.60 3.92 5.33
C ALA A 117 14.62 3.09 6.60
N THR A 118 15.22 3.62 7.67
CA THR A 118 15.32 2.97 8.98
C THR A 118 14.59 3.79 10.04
N GLY A 119 13.86 3.14 10.93
CA GLY A 119 13.11 3.77 12.01
C GLY A 119 11.77 3.10 12.23
N ASP A 120 10.74 3.88 12.55
CA ASP A 120 9.39 3.39 12.81
C ASP A 120 8.65 3.08 11.50
N VAL A 121 9.10 2.05 10.80
CA VAL A 121 8.50 1.57 9.54
C VAL A 121 7.92 0.17 9.68
N GLU A 122 6.71 0.03 9.17
CA GLU A 122 5.92 -1.21 9.18
C GLU A 122 5.41 -1.54 7.76
N PRO A 123 4.83 -2.73 7.52
CA PRO A 123 4.32 -3.09 6.21
C PRO A 123 3.32 -2.11 5.60
N ALA A 124 2.51 -1.43 6.43
CA ALA A 124 1.59 -0.39 5.95
C ALA A 124 2.35 0.84 5.38
N ALA A 125 3.49 1.20 5.97
CA ALA A 125 4.35 2.26 5.46
C ALA A 125 4.94 1.87 4.09
N LEU A 126 5.40 0.62 3.93
CA LEU A 126 5.86 0.14 2.62
C LEU A 126 4.74 0.20 1.57
N ALA A 127 3.51 -0.18 1.92
CA ALA A 127 2.37 -0.09 1.00
C ALA A 127 2.10 1.36 0.57
N ALA A 128 2.15 2.32 1.50
CA ALA A 128 1.99 3.74 1.20
C ALA A 128 3.10 4.26 0.26
N VAL A 129 4.34 3.84 0.50
CA VAL A 129 5.48 4.18 -0.35
C VAL A 129 5.33 3.62 -1.76
N LEU A 130 4.98 2.33 -1.90
CA LEU A 130 4.77 1.70 -3.21
C LEU A 130 3.63 2.37 -4.00
N ALA A 131 2.54 2.76 -3.32
CA ALA A 131 1.45 3.49 -3.95
C ALA A 131 1.91 4.86 -4.49
N ARG A 132 2.76 5.58 -3.73
CA ARG A 132 3.32 6.87 -4.16
C ARG A 132 4.32 6.73 -5.29
N LEU A 133 5.18 5.71 -5.26
CA LEU A 133 6.12 5.40 -6.35
C LEU A 133 5.39 5.10 -7.66
N SER A 134 4.29 4.34 -7.59
CA SER A 134 3.46 4.06 -8.77
C SER A 134 2.86 5.33 -9.38
N VAL A 135 2.50 6.34 -8.58
CA VAL A 135 2.00 7.64 -9.08
C VAL A 135 3.14 8.46 -9.69
N ALA A 136 4.36 8.33 -9.16
CA ALA A 136 5.56 8.96 -9.71
C ALA A 136 6.16 8.21 -10.92
N GLU A 137 5.49 7.16 -11.40
CA GLU A 137 5.95 6.30 -12.51
C GLU A 137 7.32 5.62 -12.26
N VAL A 138 7.72 5.49 -11.00
CA VAL A 138 8.93 4.76 -10.59
C VAL A 138 8.58 3.30 -10.36
N SER A 139 9.30 2.38 -11.01
CA SER A 139 9.03 0.93 -10.94
C SER A 139 10.16 0.19 -10.22
N PRO A 140 10.05 -0.05 -8.89
CA PRO A 140 11.06 -0.77 -8.13
C PRO A 140 11.32 -2.16 -8.68
N LYS A 141 12.60 -2.55 -8.72
CA LYS A 141 13.04 -3.90 -9.08
C LYS A 141 12.94 -4.87 -7.90
N ALA A 142 13.07 -4.35 -6.69
CA ALA A 142 12.85 -5.07 -5.45
C ALA A 142 12.38 -4.08 -4.38
N ALA A 143 11.51 -4.53 -3.47
CA ALA A 143 11.11 -3.76 -2.31
C ALA A 143 10.78 -4.70 -1.15
N GLY A 144 11.21 -4.34 0.06
CA GLY A 144 11.01 -5.16 1.25
C GLY A 144 10.96 -4.32 2.51
N VAL A 145 10.36 -4.90 3.55
CA VAL A 145 10.31 -4.32 4.89
C VAL A 145 10.50 -5.42 5.92
N ALA A 146 11.44 -5.21 6.84
CA ALA A 146 11.72 -6.09 7.96
C ALA A 146 12.49 -5.30 9.02
N ASP A 147 12.27 -5.63 10.29
CA ASP A 147 13.06 -5.11 11.42
C ASP A 147 13.30 -3.58 11.40
N GLY A 148 12.21 -2.81 11.27
CA GLY A 148 12.28 -1.35 11.23
C GLY A 148 13.06 -0.78 10.03
N THR A 149 13.18 -1.55 8.95
CA THR A 149 13.90 -1.14 7.74
C THR A 149 13.05 -1.39 6.49
N ILE A 150 12.88 -0.37 5.66
CA ILE A 150 12.38 -0.48 4.29
C ILE A 150 13.57 -0.37 3.33
N VAL A 151 13.66 -1.28 2.36
CA VAL A 151 14.62 -1.23 1.25
C VAL A 151 13.86 -1.23 -0.07
N ILE A 152 14.21 -0.33 -0.98
CA ILE A 152 13.63 -0.22 -2.32
C ILE A 152 14.75 -0.06 -3.33
N VAL A 153 14.85 -0.97 -4.29
CA VAL A 153 15.86 -0.93 -5.35
C VAL A 153 15.23 -0.42 -6.63
N VAL A 154 15.78 0.66 -7.18
CA VAL A 154 15.31 1.33 -8.40
C VAL A 154 16.44 1.47 -9.42
N ASP A 155 16.12 1.83 -10.65
CA ASP A 155 17.13 2.15 -11.66
C ASP A 155 17.91 3.42 -11.23
N ARG A 156 19.21 3.50 -11.55
CA ARG A 156 20.07 4.62 -11.09
C ARG A 156 19.52 5.99 -11.47
N LEU A 157 18.89 6.12 -12.63
CA LEU A 157 18.31 7.37 -13.11
C LEU A 157 17.07 7.81 -12.31
N GLU A 158 16.37 6.87 -11.68
CA GLU A 158 15.18 7.13 -10.86
C GLU A 158 15.52 7.44 -9.40
N GLY A 159 16.77 7.26 -8.98
CA GLY A 159 17.17 7.29 -7.56
C GLY A 159 16.78 8.58 -6.82
N ALA A 160 16.94 9.74 -7.44
CA ALA A 160 16.60 11.01 -6.80
C ALA A 160 15.08 11.21 -6.66
N ASP A 161 14.30 10.79 -7.65
CA ASP A 161 12.84 10.91 -7.62
C ASP A 161 12.22 9.87 -6.69
N ALA A 162 12.79 8.66 -6.66
CA ALA A 162 12.46 7.62 -5.69
C ALA A 162 12.70 8.10 -4.25
N LEU A 163 13.87 8.69 -3.97
CA LEU A 163 14.20 9.21 -2.63
C LEU A 163 13.15 10.21 -2.14
N ARG A 164 12.87 11.27 -2.92
CA ARG A 164 11.89 12.30 -2.57
C ARG A 164 10.49 11.72 -2.39
N THR A 165 10.12 10.76 -3.23
CA THR A 165 8.81 10.10 -3.17
C THR A 165 8.68 9.26 -1.89
N VAL A 166 9.75 8.56 -1.49
CA VAL A 166 9.78 7.78 -0.25
C VAL A 166 9.68 8.70 0.96
N GLU A 167 10.45 9.79 1.00
CA GLU A 167 10.40 10.78 2.09
C GLU A 167 8.98 11.35 2.25
N GLY A 168 8.40 11.88 1.16
CA GLY A 168 7.06 12.47 1.20
C GLY A 168 5.95 11.45 1.54
N ALA A 169 6.13 10.18 1.17
CA ALA A 169 5.22 9.11 1.55
C ALA A 169 5.27 8.80 3.05
N LEU A 170 6.47 8.77 3.64
CA LEU A 170 6.68 8.47 5.05
C LEU A 170 6.30 9.65 5.98
N GLU A 171 6.26 10.87 5.45
CA GLU A 171 5.70 12.04 6.14
C GLU A 171 4.16 12.01 6.25
N ASN A 172 3.48 11.25 5.40
CA ASN A 172 2.01 11.29 5.26
C ASN A 172 1.41 9.88 5.18
N VAL A 173 1.76 9.00 6.13
CA VAL A 173 1.23 7.63 6.16
C VAL A 173 -0.19 7.65 6.74
N VAL A 174 -1.15 7.07 6.01
CA VAL A 174 -2.55 6.99 6.47
C VAL A 174 -2.63 6.20 7.78
N SER A 175 -3.10 6.84 8.84
CA SER A 175 -3.32 6.17 10.12
C SER A 175 -4.49 5.20 9.97
N HIS A 176 -4.28 4.01 10.53
CA HIS A 176 -5.34 3.02 10.68
C HIS A 176 -5.58 2.88 12.17
N PRO A 177 -6.83 2.98 12.65
CA PRO A 177 -7.09 2.67 14.04
C PRO A 177 -6.60 1.25 14.33
N PRO A 178 -6.04 1.01 15.53
CA PRO A 178 -5.60 -0.32 15.91
C PRO A 178 -6.73 -1.32 15.70
N ARG A 179 -6.42 -2.46 15.09
CA ARG A 179 -7.38 -3.57 15.01
C ARG A 179 -7.42 -4.22 16.40
N GLU A 180 -8.59 -4.23 17.03
CA GLU A 180 -8.85 -5.01 18.26
C GLU A 180 -8.69 -6.52 18.01
#